data_AF-A0A5R8KLE1-F1
#
_entry.id   AF-A0A5R8KLE1-F1
#
_cell.length_a   1.000
_cell.length_b   1.000
_cell.length_c   1.000
_cell.angle_alpha   90.00
_cell.angle_beta   90.00
_cell.angle_gamma   90.00
#
_symmetry.space_group_name_H-M   'P 1'
#
loop_
_entity.id
_entity.type
_entity.pdbx_description
1 polymer ?
#
loop_
_entity_poly.entity_id
_entity_poly.type
_entity_poly.pdbx_seq_one_letter_code
_entity_poly.pdbx_strand_id
1 'polypeptide(L)'
;MPEVLRDRGAIAKFFIHIVQQLETEKFEMRSARFNGAPGLLILVEGVLVSAISIEVREGRIVAIFGHRNPDKLKEFLRGKAQ
;
A
#
# COMPACT_ATOMS: atom_id res chain seq x y z
N MET A 1 4.85 2.61 -18.53
CA MET A 1 5.15 2.14 -17.16
C MET A 1 4.88 3.29 -16.21
N PRO A 2 4.27 3.08 -15.03
CA PRO A 2 4.14 4.17 -14.06
C PRO A 2 5.54 4.66 -13.67
N GLU A 3 5.68 5.99 -13.57
CA GLU A 3 6.94 6.62 -13.18
C GLU A 3 7.25 6.35 -11.69
N VAL A 4 8.52 6.07 -11.39
CA VAL A 4 8.96 5.90 -10.00
C VAL A 4 9.21 7.26 -9.38
N LEU A 5 8.41 7.62 -8.36
CA LEU A 5 8.60 8.83 -7.57
C LEU A 5 9.85 8.69 -6.68
N ARG A 6 10.77 9.66 -6.77
CA ARG A 6 12.03 9.67 -5.99
C ARG A 6 12.15 10.82 -5.00
N ASP A 7 11.44 11.93 -5.24
CA ASP A 7 11.47 13.08 -4.35
C ASP A 7 10.54 12.89 -3.14
N ARG A 8 11.01 13.26 -1.95
CA ARG A 8 10.26 13.11 -0.69
C ARG A 8 8.99 13.95 -0.68
N GLY A 9 9.04 15.16 -1.24
CA GLY A 9 7.89 16.05 -1.36
C GLY A 9 6.85 15.51 -2.33
N ALA A 10 7.28 15.01 -3.49
CA ALA A 10 6.42 14.35 -4.45
C ALA A 10 5.74 13.10 -3.87
N ILE A 11 6.50 12.25 -3.16
CA ILE A 11 5.97 11.06 -2.48
C ILE A 11 4.94 11.45 -1.42
N ALA A 12 5.23 12.44 -0.57
CA ALA A 12 4.30 12.91 0.46
C ALA A 12 3.01 13.48 -0.17
N LYS A 13 3.13 14.33 -1.19
CA LYS A 13 1.98 14.90 -1.91
C LYS A 13 1.11 13.83 -2.56
N PHE A 14 1.72 12.79 -3.13
CA PHE A 14 0.99 11.65 -3.71
C PHE A 14 0.10 10.96 -2.66
N PHE A 15 0.65 10.64 -1.48
CA PHE A 15 -0.15 10.01 -0.42
C PHE A 15 -1.21 10.95 0.18
N ILE A 16 -0.90 12.24 0.35
CA ILE A 16 -1.90 13.22 0.79
C ILE A 16 -3.08 13.26 -0.19
N HIS A 17 -2.79 13.30 -1.49
CA HIS A 17 -3.84 13.33 -2.52
C HIS A 17 -4.70 12.06 -2.49
N ILE A 18 -4.09 10.89 -2.29
CA ILE A 18 -4.84 9.64 -2.12
C ILE A 18 -5.77 9.73 -0.91
N VAL A 19 -5.27 10.14 0.26
CA VAL A 19 -6.10 10.20 1.48
C VAL A 19 -7.26 11.18 1.33
N GLN A 20 -7.04 12.33 0.68
CA GLN A 20 -8.10 13.30 0.40
C GLN A 20 -9.18 12.75 -0.53
N GLN A 21 -8.81 11.97 -1.55
CA GLN A 21 -9.78 11.30 -2.44
C GLN A 21 -10.57 10.21 -1.72
N LEU A 22 -9.99 9.62 -0.68
CA LEU A 22 -10.61 8.55 0.09
C LEU A 22 -11.64 9.05 1.12
N GLU A 23 -11.73 10.35 1.41
CA GLU A 23 -12.76 10.89 2.32
C GLU A 23 -14.19 10.67 1.81
N THR A 24 -14.36 10.44 0.51
CA THR A 24 -15.67 10.20 -0.12
C THR A 24 -16.02 8.71 -0.25
N GLU A 25 -15.07 7.80 -0.02
CA GLU A 25 -15.24 6.35 -0.20
C GLU A 25 -15.07 5.60 1.13
N LYS A 26 -15.83 4.52 1.33
CA LYS A 26 -15.61 3.63 2.48
C LYS A 26 -14.39 2.75 2.22
N PHE A 27 -13.24 3.18 2.72
CA PHE A 27 -12.00 2.40 2.67
C PHE A 27 -11.62 1.84 4.03
N GLU A 28 -10.91 0.72 4.01
CA GLU A 28 -10.31 0.07 5.18
C GLU A 28 -8.81 -0.14 4.91
N MET A 29 -7.98 0.23 5.87
CA MET A 29 -6.55 -0.11 5.86
C MET A 29 -6.29 -1.20 6.89
N ARG A 30 -5.74 -2.34 6.45
CA ARG A 30 -5.31 -3.42 7.35
C ARG A 30 -3.79 -3.49 7.36
N SER A 31 -3.20 -3.52 8.54
CA SER A 31 -1.77 -3.83 8.68
C SER A 31 -1.48 -5.24 8.19
N ALA A 32 -0.35 -5.41 7.50
CA ALA A 32 0.11 -6.68 6.97
C ALA A 32 1.63 -6.79 7.10
N ARG A 33 2.14 -8.01 6.94
CA ARG A 33 3.57 -8.27 6.72
C ARG A 33 3.77 -8.90 5.35
N PHE A 34 4.72 -8.37 4.60
CA PHE A 34 5.14 -8.90 3.30
C PHE A 34 6.58 -9.36 3.41
N ASN A 35 6.81 -10.68 3.44
CA ASN A 35 8.14 -11.27 3.62
C ASN A 35 8.88 -10.70 4.86
N GLY A 36 8.16 -10.52 5.97
CA GLY A 36 8.70 -9.95 7.21
C GLY A 36 8.72 -8.42 7.25
N ALA A 37 8.69 -7.73 6.12
CA ALA A 37 8.60 -6.27 6.04
C ALA A 37 7.19 -5.77 6.41
N PRO A 38 7.06 -4.59 7.04
CA PRO A 38 5.76 -3.99 7.32
C PRO A 38 5.04 -3.57 6.04
N GLY A 39 3.72 -3.57 6.10
CA GLY A 39 2.91 -3.04 5.00
C GLY A 39 1.44 -2.91 5.32
N LEU A 40 0.66 -2.57 4.30
CA LEU A 40 -0.76 -2.29 4.37
C LEU A 40 -1.50 -3.00 3.23
N LEU A 41 -2.68 -3.51 3.53
CA LEU A 41 -3.70 -3.86 2.55
C LEU A 41 -4.76 -2.75 2.55
N ILE A 42 -5.10 -2.24 1.38
CA ILE A 42 -6.14 -1.22 1.21
C ILE A 42 -7.35 -1.88 0.56
N LEU A 43 -8.46 -1.85 1.27
CA LEU A 43 -9.74 -2.33 0.81
C LEU A 43 -10.66 -1.14 0.56
N VAL A 44 -11.42 -1.17 -0.53
CA VAL A 44 -12.49 -0.21 -0.83
C VAL A 44 -13.77 -1.02 -0.97
N GLU A 45 -14.78 -0.69 -0.17
CA GLU A 45 -16.05 -1.44 -0.11
C GLU A 45 -15.85 -2.96 0.06
N GLY A 46 -14.84 -3.36 0.85
CA GLY A 46 -14.49 -4.76 1.12
C GLY A 46 -13.66 -5.44 0.02
N VAL A 47 -13.38 -4.76 -1.09
CA VAL A 47 -12.55 -5.26 -2.19
C VAL A 47 -11.10 -4.84 -1.97
N LEU A 48 -10.17 -5.79 -1.96
CA LEU A 48 -8.74 -5.48 -1.89
C LEU A 48 -8.26 -4.82 -3.20
N VAL A 49 -7.93 -3.52 -3.14
CA VAL A 49 -7.56 -2.72 -4.32
C VAL A 49 -6.06 -2.38 -4.41
N SER A 50 -5.34 -2.52 -3.28
CA SER A 50 -3.90 -2.28 -3.24
C SER A 50 -3.24 -3.02 -2.08
N ALA A 51 -2.00 -3.46 -2.29
CA ALA A 51 -1.08 -3.90 -1.24
C ALA A 51 0.17 -3.02 -1.28
N ILE A 52 0.55 -2.47 -0.13
CA ILE A 52 1.68 -1.55 0.01
C ILE A 52 2.70 -2.18 0.93
N SER A 53 3.89 -2.46 0.42
CA SER A 53 5.04 -2.88 1.25
C SER A 53 5.94 -1.68 1.53
N ILE A 54 6.45 -1.58 2.75
CA ILE A 54 7.31 -0.50 3.21
C ILE A 54 8.65 -1.09 3.60
N GLU A 55 9.71 -0.68 2.92
CA GLU A 55 11.07 -1.06 3.28
C GLU A 55 11.61 -0.06 4.30
N VAL A 56 12.01 -0.57 5.47
CA VAL A 56 12.56 0.21 6.56
C VAL A 56 14.00 -0.23 6.82
N ARG A 57 14.93 0.72 6.79
CA ARG A 57 16.34 0.51 7.18
C ARG A 57 16.72 1.56 8.22
N GLU A 58 17.31 1.12 9.33
CA GLU A 58 17.76 2.02 10.42
C GLU A 58 16.65 2.98 10.91
N GLY A 59 15.42 2.47 11.02
CA GLY A 59 14.25 3.26 11.45
C GLY A 59 13.72 4.26 10.42
N ARG A 60 14.22 4.25 9.18
CA ARG A 60 13.80 5.15 8.09
C ARG A 60 13.16 4.37 6.96
N ILE A 61 12.08 4.92 6.40
CA ILE A 61 11.47 4.39 5.16
C ILE A 61 12.41 4.70 4.00
N VAL A 62 12.92 3.66 3.33
CA VAL A 62 13.81 3.80 2.17
C VAL A 62 13.10 3.54 0.84
N ALA A 63 12.00 2.79 0.85
CA ALA A 63 11.18 2.53 -0.32
C ALA A 63 9.73 2.18 0.07
N ILE A 64 8.80 2.49 -0.83
CA ILE A 64 7.39 2.10 -0.73
C ILE A 64 7.00 1.45 -2.05
N PHE A 65 6.44 0.24 -1.98
CA PHE A 65 6.06 -0.55 -3.16
C PHE A 65 4.55 -0.79 -3.18
N GLY A 66 3.84 -0.10 -4.09
CA GLY A 66 2.42 -0.30 -4.33
C GLY A 66 2.14 -1.39 -5.37
N HIS A 67 1.29 -2.36 -5.02
CA HIS A 67 0.86 -3.45 -5.89
C HIS A 67 -0.65 -3.37 -6.10
N ARG A 68 -1.08 -3.27 -7.36
CA ARG A 68 -2.50 -3.27 -7.75
C ARG A 68 -2.86 -4.35 -8.76
N ASN A 69 -1.94 -5.25 -9.07
CA ASN A 69 -2.21 -6.35 -9.99
C ASN A 69 -3.22 -7.31 -9.34
N PRO A 70 -4.44 -7.49 -9.89
CA PRO A 70 -5.49 -8.30 -9.29
C PRO A 70 -5.07 -9.76 -9.08
N ASP A 71 -4.23 -10.32 -9.95
CA ASP A 71 -3.77 -11.70 -9.81
C ASP A 71 -2.83 -11.89 -8.62
N LYS A 72 -2.00 -10.88 -8.34
CA LYS A 72 -1.15 -10.87 -7.13
C LYS A 72 -1.98 -10.62 -5.88
N LEU A 73 -3.01 -9.77 -5.97
CA LEU A 73 -3.84 -9.42 -4.81
C LEU A 73 -4.68 -10.60 -4.31
N LYS A 74 -5.15 -11.48 -5.20
CA LYS A 74 -5.86 -12.71 -4.83
C LYS A 74 -5.07 -13.59 -3.86
N GLU A 75 -3.74 -13.61 -3.97
CA GLU A 75 -2.89 -14.41 -3.08
C GLU A 75 -2.92 -13.91 -1.62
N PHE A 76 -3.07 -12.60 -1.40
CA PHE A 76 -3.20 -12.04 -0.05
C PHE A 76 -4.55 -12.31 0.61
N LEU A 77 -5.58 -12.64 -0.18
CA LEU A 77 -6.88 -13.07 0.35
C LEU A 77 -6.90 -14.57 0.67
N ARG A 78 -6.01 -15.35 0.04
CA ARG A 78 -5.90 -16.80 0.21
C ARG A 78 -5.04 -17.19 1.41
N GLY A 79 -3.97 -16.44 1.66
CA GLY A 79 -3.19 -16.57 2.88
C GLY A 79 -3.87 -15.84 4.03
N LYS A 80 -4.39 -16.56 5.03
CA LYS A 80 -4.57 -15.96 6.37
C LYS A 80 -3.24 -15.29 6.72
N ALA A 81 -3.25 -13.97 6.89
CA ALA A 81 -2.12 -13.23 7.42
C ALA A 81 -1.63 -13.95 8.68
N GLN A 82 -0.44 -14.55 8.61
CA GLN A 82 0.30 -15.01 9.77
C GLN A 82 1.13 -13.84 10.29
#